data_AF-A1RUV4-F1
#
_entry.id   AF-A1RUV4-F1
#
_cell.length_a   1.000
_cell.length_b   1.000
_cell.length_c   1.000
_cell.angle_alpha   90.00
_cell.angle_beta   90.00
_cell.angle_gamma   90.00
#
_symmetry.space_group_name_H-M   'P 1'
#
loop_
_entity.id
_entity.type
_entity.pdbx_description
1 polymer ?
#
loop_
_entity_poly.entity_id
_entity_poly.type
_entity_poly.pdbx_seq_one_letter_code
_entity_poly.pdbx_strand_id
1 'polypeptide(L)' 'MMRYVAVVCPKCGRASATKATAQRHQCPYCGTIIRINDATVITVGDSKKVREAVVRYNTQKKV' A
#
# COMPACT_ATOMS: atom_id res chain seq x y z
N MET A 1 -19.20 5.20 -1.37
CA MET A 1 -17.99 6.05 -1.18
C MET A 1 -16.75 5.19 -1.42
N MET A 2 -15.81 5.64 -2.23
CA MET A 2 -14.65 4.82 -2.63
C MET A 2 -13.58 4.83 -1.53
N ARG A 3 -13.13 3.64 -1.13
CA ARG A 3 -12.09 3.46 -0.09
C ARG A 3 -10.82 2.88 -0.68
N TYR A 4 -9.71 3.30 -0.11
CA TYR A 4 -8.36 2.87 -0.46
C TYR A 4 -7.68 2.24 0.75
N VAL A 5 -6.66 1.43 0.48
CA VAL A 5 -5.81 0.80 1.48
C VAL A 5 -4.36 1.04 1.12
N ALA A 6 -3.54 1.35 2.12
CA ALA A 6 -2.08 1.37 2.02
C ALA A 6 -1.55 0.00 2.45
N VAL A 7 -0.82 -0.68 1.57
CA VAL A 7 -0.20 -1.99 1.84
C VAL A 7 1.31 -1.94 1.67
N VAL A 8 2.04 -2.72 2.46
CA VAL A 8 3.48 -2.90 2.30
C VAL A 8 3.76 -4.08 1.39
N CYS A 9 4.61 -3.87 0.39
CA CYS A 9 5.10 -4.96 -0.45
C CYS A 9 6.01 -5.88 0.38
N PRO A 10 5.73 -7.20 0.46
CA PRO A 10 6.58 -8.13 1.20
C PRO A 10 7.95 -8.34 0.53
N LYS A 11 8.09 -8.06 -0.77
CA LYS A 11 9.36 -8.25 -1.51
C LYS A 11 10.32 -7.08 -1.36
N CYS A 12 9.89 -5.87 -1.71
CA CYS A 12 10.77 -4.69 -1.67
C CYS A 12 10.57 -3.82 -0.42
N GLY A 13 9.59 -4.15 0.41
CA GLY A 13 9.35 -3.46 1.67
C GLY A 13 8.79 -2.05 1.55
N ARG A 14 8.48 -1.55 0.35
CA ARG A 14 7.84 -0.25 0.09
C ARG A 14 6.32 -0.33 0.18
N ALA A 15 5.69 0.74 0.64
CA ALA A 15 4.25 0.90 0.70
C ALA A 15 3.65 1.43 -0.61
N SER A 16 2.45 0.98 -0.95
CA SER A 16 1.67 1.48 -2.09
C SER A 16 0.17 1.46 -1.77
N ALA A 17 -0.60 2.23 -2.54
CA ALA A 17 -2.04 2.37 -2.37
C ALA A 17 -2.81 1.56 -3.42
N THR A 18 -3.91 0.94 -3.01
CA THR A 18 -4.87 0.29 -3.92
C THR A 18 -6.31 0.49 -3.44
N LYS A 19 -7.30 0.11 -4.25
CA LYS A 19 -8.71 0.10 -3.84
C LYS A 19 -8.88 -0.92 -2.70
N ALA A 20 -9.66 -0.57 -1.68
CA ALA A 20 -9.91 -1.47 -0.55
C ALA A 20 -10.63 -2.77 -0.95
N THR A 21 -11.31 -2.79 -2.10
CA THR A 21 -11.98 -3.97 -2.67
C THR A 21 -11.07 -4.80 -3.59
N ALA A 22 -9.85 -4.37 -3.87
CA ALA A 22 -8.93 -5.10 -4.72
C ALA A 22 -8.39 -6.33 -3.98
N GLN A 23 -8.47 -7.51 -4.61
CA GLN A 23 -7.86 -8.72 -4.05
C GLN A 23 -6.35 -8.79 -4.32
N ARG A 24 -5.91 -8.19 -5.43
CA ARG A 24 -4.52 -8.18 -5.89
C ARG A 24 -4.09 -6.77 -6.23
N HIS A 25 -2.82 -6.48 -5.98
CA HIS A 25 -2.20 -5.21 -6.33
C HIS A 25 -0.77 -5.46 -6.82
N GLN A 26 -0.45 -4.95 -8.00
CA GLN A 26 0.92 -4.97 -8.48
C GLN A 26 1.71 -3.85 -7.79
N CYS A 27 2.78 -4.21 -7.10
CA CYS A 27 3.69 -3.25 -6.50
C CYS A 27 4.29 -2.34 -7.59
N PRO A 28 4.10 -1.01 -7.53
CA PRO A 28 4.62 -0.10 -8.56
C PRO A 28 6.16 0.05 -8.52
N TYR A 29 6.82 -0.51 -7.50
CA TYR A 29 8.27 -0.36 -7.32
C TYR A 29 9.07 -1.57 -7.81
N CYS A 30 8.55 -2.79 -7.65
CA CYS A 30 9.29 -4.02 -7.98
C CYS A 30 8.50 -5.02 -8.82
N GLY A 31 7.28 -4.65 -9.24
CA GLY A 31 6.42 -5.47 -10.10
C GLY A 31 5.77 -6.69 -9.42
N THR A 32 6.03 -6.95 -8.14
CA THR A 32 5.48 -8.11 -7.43
C THR A 32 3.97 -8.00 -7.25
N ILE A 33 3.26 -9.10 -7.48
CA ILE A 33 1.82 -9.19 -7.21
C ILE A 33 1.60 -9.44 -5.71
N ILE A 34 0.99 -8.47 -5.05
CA ILE A 34 0.63 -8.50 -3.64
C ILE A 34 -0.81 -9.00 -3.53
N ARG A 35 -1.04 -10.06 -2.74
CA ARG A 35 -2.38 -10.44 -2.29
C ARG A 35 -2.74 -9.54 -1.12
N ILE A 36 -3.82 -8.76 -1.25
CA ILE A 36 -4.15 -7.73 -0.26
C ILE A 36 -4.52 -8.33 1.10
N ASN A 37 -5.14 -9.51 1.11
CA ASN A 37 -5.47 -10.23 2.35
C ASN A 37 -4.22 -10.70 3.12
N ASP A 38 -3.10 -10.89 2.44
CA ASP A 38 -1.85 -11.40 3.02
C ASP A 38 -0.82 -10.28 3.25
N ALA A 39 -1.17 -9.03 2.91
CA ALA A 39 -0.26 -7.90 2.98
C ALA A 39 -0.36 -7.16 4.31
N THR A 40 0.75 -6.62 4.79
CA THR A 40 0.73 -5.70 5.93
C THR A 40 0.00 -4.42 5.54
N VAL A 41 -1.13 -4.14 6.19
CA VAL A 41 -1.92 -2.93 5.98
C VAL A 41 -1.45 -1.82 6.92
N ILE A 42 -1.18 -0.65 6.36
CA ILE A 42 -0.80 0.55 7.14
C ILE A 42 -2.03 1.33 7.56
N THR A 43 -2.95 1.59 6.61
CA THR A 43 -4.19 2.33 6.86
C THR A 43 -5.23 2.03 5.78
N VAL A 44 -6.50 2.24 6.12
CA VAL A 44 -7.64 2.27 5.20
C VAL A 44 -8.33 3.63 5.33
N GLY A 45 -8.79 4.21 4.22
CA GLY A 45 -9.45 5.51 4.24
C GLY A 45 -9.78 6.06 2.86
N ASP A 46 -10.03 7.36 2.80
CA ASP A 46 -10.06 8.10 1.53
C ASP A 46 -8.65 8.17 0.89
N SER A 47 -8.60 8.69 -0.34
CA SER A 47 -7.37 8.79 -1.12
C SER A 47 -6.31 9.69 -0.45
N LYS A 48 -6.71 10.76 0.23
CA LYS A 48 -5.78 11.70 0.89
C LYS A 48 -5.06 11.03 2.06
N LYS A 49 -5.83 10.45 2.99
CA LYS A 49 -5.29 9.74 4.16
C LYS A 49 -4.34 8.60 3.76
N VAL A 50 -4.73 7.82 2.76
CA VAL A 50 -3.93 6.68 2.27
C VAL A 50 -2.64 7.16 1.58
N ARG A 51 -2.71 8.22 0.76
CA ARG A 51 -1.54 8.82 0.12
C ARG A 51 -0.53 9.31 1.15
N GLU A 52 -0.98 10.06 2.15
CA GLU A 52 -0.13 10.59 3.23
C GLU A 52 0.59 9.46 3.99
N ALA A 53 -0.11 8.37 4.30
CA ALA A 53 0.48 7.21 4.96
C ALA A 53 1.54 6.51 4.09
N VAL A 54 1.28 6.33 2.80
CA VAL A 54 2.25 5.73 1.86
C VAL A 54 3.52 6.56 1.77
N VAL A 55 3.38 7.89 1.63
CA VAL A 55 4.53 8.80 1.57
C VAL A 55 5.33 8.74 2.87
N ARG A 56 4.66 8.89 4.02
CA ARG A 56 5.30 8.83 5.34
C ARG A 56 6.09 7.55 5.54
N TYR A 57 5.49 6.39 5.25
CA TYR A 57 6.14 5.10 5.40
C TYR A 57 7.38 4.98 4.51
N ASN A 58 7.27 5.33 3.22
CA ASN A 58 8.38 5.20 2.28
C ASN A 58 9.53 6.19 2.54
N THR A 59 9.24 7.36 3.10
CA THR A 59 10.27 8.35 3.47
C THR A 59 11.02 7.97 4.74
N GLN A 60 10.34 7.36 5.72
CA GLN A 60 10.96 6.91 6.97
C GLN A 60 11.84 5.67 6.79
N LYS A 61 11.57 4.83 5.78
CA LYS A 61 12.34 3.61 5.51
C LYS A 61 13.70 3.85 4.82
N LYS A 62 14.22 5.07 4.81
CA LYS A 62 15.62 5.36 4.43
C LYS A 62 16.55 4.85 5.54
N VAL A 63 16.76 3.53 5.59
CA VAL A 63 17.88 2.89 6.29
C VAL A 63 18.71 2.20 5.22
#